data_AF-A0A653JM09-F1
#
_entry.id   AF-A0A653JM09-F1
#
_cell.length_a   1.000
_cell.length_b   1.000
_cell.length_c   1.000
_cell.angle_alpha   90.00
_cell.angle_beta   90.00
_cell.angle_gamma   90.00
#
_symmetry.space_group_name_H-M   'P 1'
#
loop_
_entity.id
_entity.type
_entity.pdbx_description
1 polymer ?
#
loop_
_entity_poly.entity_id
_entity_poly.type
_entity_poly.pdbx_seq_one_letter_code
_entity_poly.pdbx_strand_id
1 'polypeptide(L)'
;MAFILSLMLALVVLNLWTFVLFAWDKMQAEQGGWRVSEASLLSLALIGGIGGAYAGRAVFRHKTRKKSFSNALQYIGFFQLVALTFCGVYFYEPGGLSTPVQAEEVQTFAQRPQSHAYYPNCSTARSAGVAPLYRGDPGYRSPLDRDNDGIACEPYRGR
;
A
#
# COMPACT_ATOMS: atom_id res chain seq x y z
N MET A 1 4.80 -7.15 8.43
CA MET A 1 6.18 -7.00 8.93
C MET A 1 6.86 -8.34 9.24
N ALA A 2 6.27 -9.22 10.06
CA ALA A 2 6.86 -10.54 10.40
C ALA A 2 7.14 -11.46 9.19
N PHE A 3 6.23 -11.50 8.21
CA PHE A 3 6.41 -12.27 6.97
C PHE A 3 7.63 -11.80 6.16
N ILE A 4 7.84 -10.49 6.05
CA ILE A 4 8.97 -9.89 5.33
C ILE A 4 10.28 -10.22 6.03
N LEU A 5 10.32 -10.14 7.37
CA LEU A 5 11.50 -10.52 8.15
C LEU A 5 11.84 -12.02 8.00
N SER A 6 10.84 -12.90 8.01
CA SER A 6 11.02 -14.33 7.77
C SER A 6 11.58 -14.61 6.36
N LEU A 7 11.07 -13.91 5.35
CA LEU A 7 11.54 -14.04 3.97
C LEU A 7 13.00 -13.56 3.81
N MET A 8 13.34 -12.42 4.41
CA MET A 8 14.70 -11.89 4.41
C MET A 8 15.68 -12.85 5.09
N LEU A 9 15.31 -13.40 6.26
CA LEU A 9 16.14 -14.39 6.95
C LEU A 9 16.34 -15.65 6.10
N ALA A 10 15.29 -16.16 5.47
CA ALA A 10 15.37 -17.31 4.57
C ALA A 10 16.31 -17.05 3.39
N LEU A 11 16.26 -15.86 2.77
CA LEU A 11 17.17 -15.48 1.69
C LEU A 11 18.63 -15.39 2.16
N VAL A 12 18.88 -14.83 3.34
CA VAL A 12 20.24 -14.78 3.92
C VAL A 12 20.78 -16.19 4.14
N VAL A 13 19.99 -17.06 4.78
CA VAL A 13 20.39 -18.46 5.02
C VAL A 13 20.66 -19.19 3.70
N LEU A 14 19.80 -19.02 2.70
CA LEU A 14 19.93 -19.69 1.41
C LEU A 14 21.16 -19.20 0.61
N ASN A 15 21.49 -17.91 0.68
CA ASN A 15 22.72 -17.37 0.08
C ASN A 15 23.98 -17.87 0.81
N LEU A 16 23.98 -17.92 2.14
CA LEU A 16 25.09 -18.49 2.92
C LEU A 16 25.27 -19.98 2.63
N TRP A 17 24.19 -20.76 2.61
CA TRP A 17 24.22 -22.18 2.27
C TRP A 17 24.77 -22.42 0.87
N THR A 18 24.33 -21.62 -0.12
CA THR A 18 24.86 -21.69 -1.49
C THR A 18 26.35 -21.38 -1.53
N PHE A 19 26.81 -20.35 -0.81
CA PHE A 19 28.22 -20.01 -0.71
C PHE A 19 29.07 -21.15 -0.12
N VAL A 20 28.59 -21.77 0.97
CA VAL A 20 29.27 -22.93 1.60
C VAL A 20 29.35 -24.12 0.64
N LEU A 21 28.30 -24.41 -0.13
CA LEU A 21 28.35 -25.49 -1.11
C LEU A 21 29.37 -25.22 -2.22
N PHE A 22 29.56 -23.97 -2.66
CA PHE A 22 30.64 -23.62 -3.59
C PHE A 22 32.03 -23.80 -2.96
N ALA A 23 32.18 -23.48 -1.68
CA ALA A 23 33.42 -23.72 -0.94
C ALA A 23 33.72 -25.23 -0.86
N TRP A 24 32.71 -26.03 -0.49
CA TRP A 24 32.81 -27.48 -0.41
C TRP A 24 33.13 -28.11 -1.77
N ASP A 25 32.45 -27.68 -2.83
CA ASP A 25 32.70 -28.15 -4.20
C ASP A 25 34.16 -27.91 -4.64
N LYS A 26 34.74 -26.76 -4.28
CA LYS A 26 36.16 -26.49 -4.50
C LYS A 26 37.06 -27.42 -3.70
N MET A 27 36.80 -27.59 -2.39
CA MET A 27 37.60 -28.48 -1.54
C MET A 27 37.59 -29.92 -2.07
N GLN A 28 36.43 -30.42 -2.48
CA GLN A 28 36.31 -31.76 -3.06
C GLN A 28 37.02 -31.88 -4.41
N ALA A 29 37.05 -30.81 -5.22
CA ALA A 29 37.79 -30.81 -6.47
C ALA A 29 39.32 -30.91 -6.26
N GLU A 30 39.84 -30.34 -5.18
CA GLU A 30 41.25 -30.39 -4.79
C GLU A 30 41.62 -31.74 -4.14
N GLN A 31 40.73 -32.32 -3.34
CA GLN A 31 40.95 -33.58 -2.63
C GLN A 31 40.59 -34.84 -3.45
N GLY A 32 40.09 -34.65 -4.68
CA GLY A 32 39.68 -35.76 -5.55
C GLY A 32 38.41 -36.48 -5.07
N GLY A 33 37.65 -35.88 -4.15
CA GLY A 33 36.43 -36.46 -3.63
C GLY A 33 35.19 -36.17 -4.49
N TRP A 34 34.01 -36.48 -3.96
CA TRP A 34 32.75 -36.36 -4.69
C TRP A 34 32.42 -34.90 -5.02
N ARG A 35 32.32 -34.59 -6.32
CA ARG A 35 31.97 -33.25 -6.82
C ARG A 35 30.47 -33.04 -6.78
N VAL A 36 30.05 -31.81 -6.45
CA VAL A 36 28.64 -31.43 -6.48
C VAL A 36 28.21 -31.24 -7.94
N SER A 37 27.08 -31.83 -8.32
CA SER A 37 26.56 -31.72 -9.67
C SER A 37 26.25 -30.25 -10.02
N GLU A 38 26.50 -29.85 -11.27
CA GLU A 38 26.21 -28.48 -11.71
C GLU A 38 24.72 -28.14 -11.62
N ALA A 39 23.86 -29.13 -11.83
CA ALA A 39 22.42 -28.97 -11.68
C ALA A 39 22.02 -28.58 -10.26
N SER A 40 22.64 -29.17 -9.23
CA SER A 40 22.38 -28.82 -7.82
C SER A 40 22.79 -27.39 -7.49
N LEU A 41 23.91 -26.91 -8.03
CA LEU A 41 24.36 -25.52 -7.80
C LEU A 41 23.46 -24.51 -8.53
N LEU A 42 23.01 -24.85 -9.73
CA LEU A 42 22.09 -24.00 -10.51
C LEU A 42 20.68 -23.97 -9.92
N SER A 43 20.18 -25.08 -9.36
CA SER A 43 18.87 -25.11 -8.71
C SER A 43 18.84 -24.23 -7.46
N LEU A 44 19.90 -24.25 -6.64
CA LEU A 44 20.01 -23.33 -5.50
C LEU A 44 20.03 -21.87 -5.93
N ALA A 45 20.77 -21.54 -6.99
CA ALA A 45 20.76 -20.18 -7.54
C ALA A 45 19.36 -19.77 -8.00
N LEU A 46 18.62 -20.68 -8.65
CA LEU A 46 17.25 -20.45 -9.15
C LEU A 46 16.24 -20.18 -8.02
N ILE A 47 16.38 -20.84 -6.87
CA ILE A 47 15.47 -20.66 -5.72
C ILE A 47 15.71 -19.33 -4.99
N GLY A 48 16.90 -18.73 -5.15
CA GLY A 48 17.23 -17.42 -4.54
C GLY A 48 18.68 -17.29 -4.05
N GLY A 49 19.53 -18.28 -4.31
CA GLY A 49 20.93 -18.32 -3.86
C GLY A 49 21.90 -17.61 -4.78
N ILE A 50 21.40 -16.82 -5.73
CA ILE A 50 22.21 -16.27 -6.82
C ILE A 50 23.35 -15.36 -6.32
N GLY A 51 23.12 -14.61 -5.23
CA GLY A 51 24.15 -13.79 -4.60
C GLY A 51 25.30 -14.64 -4.03
N GLY A 52 24.96 -15.70 -3.30
CA GLY A 52 25.91 -16.69 -2.77
C GLY A 52 26.68 -17.42 -3.88
N ALA A 53 26.02 -17.73 -5.01
CA ALA A 53 26.65 -18.35 -6.17
C ALA A 53 27.66 -17.41 -6.88
N TYR A 54 27.31 -16.13 -7.08
CA TYR A 54 28.24 -15.14 -7.64
C TYR A 54 29.40 -14.86 -6.69
N ALA A 55 29.14 -14.71 -5.38
CA ALA A 55 30.17 -14.53 -4.36
C ALA A 55 31.12 -15.73 -4.30
N GLY A 56 30.58 -16.95 -4.30
CA GLY A 56 31.37 -18.18 -4.32
C GLY A 56 32.26 -18.28 -5.57
N ARG A 57 31.72 -17.96 -6.75
CA ARG A 57 32.52 -17.87 -7.99
C ARG A 57 33.64 -16.84 -7.91
N ALA A 58 33.35 -15.66 -7.36
CA ALA A 58 34.32 -14.57 -7.25
C ALA A 58 35.45 -14.89 -6.28
N VAL A 59 35.13 -15.39 -5.08
CA VAL A 59 36.10 -15.70 -4.02
C VAL A 59 36.93 -16.92 -4.38
N PHE A 60 36.30 -18.01 -4.80
CA PHE A 60 37.01 -19.27 -5.01
C PHE A 60 37.65 -19.37 -6.40
N ARG A 61 37.33 -18.43 -7.31
CA ARG A 61 37.68 -18.45 -8.74
C ARG A 61 37.38 -19.80 -9.41
N HIS A 62 36.41 -20.51 -8.85
CA HIS A 62 36.01 -21.86 -9.26
C HIS A 62 34.82 -21.77 -10.22
N LYS A 63 34.81 -22.60 -11.27
CA LYS A 63 33.76 -22.61 -12.31
C LYS A 63 33.50 -21.25 -13.01
N THR A 64 34.48 -20.34 -13.02
CA THR A 64 34.40 -19.05 -13.73
C THR A 64 34.67 -19.15 -15.23
N ARG A 65 35.51 -20.11 -15.65
CA ARG A 65 35.92 -20.30 -17.06
C ARG A 65 34.97 -21.17 -17.89
N LYS A 66 34.08 -21.94 -17.25
CA LYS A 66 33.16 -22.85 -17.94
C LYS A 66 31.98 -22.05 -18.50
N LYS A 67 31.91 -21.93 -19.84
CA LYS A 67 30.89 -21.11 -20.52
C LYS A 67 29.46 -21.58 -20.20
N SER A 68 29.20 -22.89 -20.16
CA SER A 68 27.86 -23.42 -19.87
C SER A 68 27.35 -23.01 -18.49
N PHE A 69 28.20 -23.11 -17.46
CA PHE A 69 27.84 -22.73 -16.10
C PHE A 69 27.70 -21.21 -15.93
N SER A 70 28.62 -20.44 -16.53
CA SER A 70 28.55 -18.98 -16.54
C SER A 70 27.26 -18.47 -17.19
N ASN A 71 26.96 -18.98 -18.38
CA ASN A 71 25.78 -18.58 -19.14
C ASN A 71 24.51 -18.98 -18.39
N ALA A 72 24.46 -20.19 -17.81
CA ALA A 72 23.31 -20.62 -17.01
C ALA A 72 23.06 -19.70 -15.81
N LEU A 73 24.09 -19.32 -15.05
CA LEU A 73 23.93 -18.41 -13.91
C LEU A 73 23.51 -16.99 -14.35
N GLN A 74 24.00 -16.52 -15.50
CA GLN A 74 23.60 -15.23 -16.08
C GLN A 74 22.14 -15.26 -16.54
N TYR A 75 21.70 -16.33 -17.22
CA TYR A 75 20.30 -16.49 -17.59
C TYR A 75 19.40 -16.55 -16.37
N ILE A 76 19.75 -17.33 -15.34
CA ILE A 76 18.97 -17.38 -14.09
C ILE A 76 18.83 -15.98 -13.48
N GLY A 77 19.92 -15.22 -13.38
CA GLY A 77 19.86 -13.87 -12.82
C GLY A 77 19.06 -12.90 -13.66
N PHE A 78 19.20 -12.96 -14.98
CA PHE A 78 18.39 -12.16 -15.90
C PHE A 78 16.90 -12.49 -15.74
N PHE A 79 16.53 -13.78 -15.74
CA PHE A 79 15.15 -14.20 -15.57
C PHE A 79 14.59 -13.85 -14.20
N GLN A 80 15.36 -13.97 -13.12
CA GLN A 80 14.94 -13.53 -11.79
C GLN A 80 14.74 -12.01 -11.72
N LEU A 81 15.62 -11.22 -12.33
CA LEU A 81 15.47 -9.77 -12.38
C LEU A 81 14.24 -9.37 -13.20
N VAL A 82 14.04 -9.96 -14.39
CA VAL A 82 12.85 -9.73 -15.21
C VAL A 82 11.58 -10.15 -14.45
N ALA A 83 11.59 -11.31 -13.80
CA ALA A 83 10.46 -11.79 -13.02
C ALA A 83 10.18 -10.90 -11.80
N LEU A 84 11.20 -10.39 -11.12
CA LEU A 84 11.04 -9.45 -10.01
C LEU A 84 10.55 -8.08 -10.49
N THR A 85 11.03 -7.59 -11.63
CA THR A 85 10.54 -6.34 -12.22
C THR A 85 9.11 -6.49 -12.72
N PHE A 86 8.77 -7.60 -13.38
CA PHE A 86 7.40 -7.89 -13.82
C PHE A 86 6.49 -8.08 -12.61
N CYS A 87 6.87 -8.88 -11.62
CA CYS A 87 6.12 -9.01 -10.38
C CYS A 87 5.98 -7.65 -9.67
N GLY A 88 7.05 -6.85 -9.59
CA GLY A 88 7.01 -5.49 -9.09
C GLY A 88 6.02 -4.61 -9.86
N VAL A 89 6.09 -4.54 -11.18
CA VAL A 89 5.15 -3.71 -11.96
C VAL A 89 3.70 -4.20 -11.78
N TYR A 90 3.44 -5.50 -11.89
CA TYR A 90 2.08 -6.04 -11.85
C TYR A 90 1.47 -6.15 -10.44
N PHE A 91 2.28 -6.23 -9.39
CA PHE A 91 1.81 -6.28 -7.99
C PHE A 91 1.96 -4.93 -7.26
N TYR A 92 2.82 -4.03 -7.75
CA TYR A 92 3.04 -2.68 -7.20
C TYR A 92 2.29 -1.60 -7.99
N GLU A 93 1.59 -1.96 -9.08
CA GLU A 93 0.31 -1.34 -9.42
C GLU A 93 -0.76 -1.93 -8.47
N PRO A 94 -1.06 -1.29 -7.33
CA PRO A 94 -2.38 -1.49 -6.78
C PRO A 94 -3.36 -1.02 -7.85
N GLY A 95 -4.52 -1.66 -8.00
CA GLY A 95 -5.63 -0.99 -8.67
C GLY A 95 -5.81 0.41 -8.05
N GLY A 96 -5.42 1.46 -8.78
CA GLY A 96 -5.10 2.72 -8.12
C GLY A 96 -4.94 3.96 -8.98
N LEU A 97 -5.50 4.01 -10.20
CA LEU A 97 -6.14 5.24 -10.71
C LEU A 97 -7.26 4.95 -11.71
N SER A 98 -8.06 3.94 -11.42
CA SER A 98 -9.47 3.93 -11.80
C SER A 98 -10.27 3.71 -10.52
N THR A 99 -10.32 4.73 -9.67
CA THR A 99 -11.60 5.01 -9.04
C THR A 99 -12.53 5.32 -10.21
N PRO A 100 -13.58 4.52 -10.50
CA PRO A 100 -14.77 5.17 -11.01
C PRO A 100 -15.03 6.29 -10.02
N VAL A 101 -15.19 7.51 -10.52
CA VAL A 101 -15.88 8.55 -9.78
C VAL A 101 -17.29 7.99 -9.55
N GLN A 102 -17.43 7.12 -8.55
CA GLN A 102 -18.66 7.00 -7.83
C GLN A 102 -18.75 8.31 -7.07
N ALA A 103 -19.52 9.19 -7.70
CA ALA A 103 -20.26 10.22 -7.02
C ALA A 103 -20.77 9.68 -5.67
N GLU A 104 -20.86 10.59 -4.70
CA GLU A 104 -21.53 10.39 -3.41
C GLU A 104 -20.62 10.07 -2.20
N GLU A 105 -19.68 10.98 -1.90
CA GLU A 105 -19.52 11.49 -0.52
C GLU A 105 -18.82 12.86 -0.49
N VAL A 106 -19.50 13.88 -1.01
CA VAL A 106 -19.30 15.27 -0.53
C VAL A 106 -20.63 15.72 0.07
N GLN A 107 -21.04 15.06 1.15
CA GLN A 107 -22.18 15.46 1.97
C GLN A 107 -21.90 15.16 3.45
N THR A 108 -20.93 15.86 4.01
CA THR A 108 -20.77 16.14 5.44
C THR A 108 -19.72 17.24 5.45
N PHE A 109 -20.08 18.49 5.18
CA PHE A 109 -20.14 19.54 6.20
C PHE A 109 -21.00 20.75 5.79
N ALA A 110 -21.78 20.68 4.70
CA ALA A 110 -22.59 21.80 4.20
C ALA A 110 -24.12 21.63 4.37
N GLN A 111 -24.61 20.49 4.85
CA GLN A 111 -26.03 20.31 5.18
C GLN A 111 -26.20 20.06 6.68
N ARG A 112 -26.20 21.17 7.46
CA ARG A 112 -27.21 21.30 8.52
C ARG A 112 -28.58 21.11 7.85
N PRO A 113 -29.62 20.61 8.52
CA PRO A 113 -30.95 20.46 7.96
C PRO A 113 -31.54 21.86 7.67
N GLN A 114 -31.14 22.47 6.56
CA GLN A 114 -31.47 23.84 6.17
C GLN A 114 -32.29 23.89 4.88
N SER A 115 -32.67 22.73 4.34
CA SER A 115 -33.67 22.66 3.27
C SER A 115 -35.04 22.39 3.88
N HIS A 116 -35.80 23.47 4.07
CA HIS A 116 -37.24 23.52 4.41
C HIS A 116 -37.63 23.48 5.89
N ALA A 117 -37.00 24.30 6.73
CA ALA A 117 -37.61 24.66 8.00
C ALA A 117 -38.77 25.66 7.77
N TYR A 118 -40.00 25.19 7.52
CA TYR A 118 -41.21 26.04 7.52
C TYR A 118 -41.86 26.01 8.90
N TYR A 119 -41.86 27.13 9.62
CA TYR A 119 -42.47 27.24 10.94
C TYR A 119 -43.80 27.98 10.87
N PRO A 120 -44.97 27.34 11.10
CA PRO A 120 -46.26 28.00 11.00
C PRO A 120 -46.45 29.14 12.00
N ASN A 121 -45.71 29.17 13.12
CA ASN A 121 -45.77 30.23 14.13
C ASN A 121 -44.54 30.24 15.04
N CYS A 122 -44.35 31.31 15.82
CA CYS A 122 -43.20 31.43 16.72
C CYS A 122 -43.16 30.42 17.87
N SER A 123 -44.31 29.85 18.28
CA SER A 123 -44.32 28.73 19.24
C SER A 123 -43.59 27.50 18.69
N THR A 124 -43.82 27.15 17.41
CA THR A 124 -43.10 26.02 16.79
C THR A 124 -41.60 26.29 16.70
N ALA A 125 -41.18 27.48 16.29
CA ALA A 125 -39.76 27.86 16.23
C ALA A 125 -39.08 27.83 17.61
N ARG A 126 -39.75 28.33 18.66
CA ARG A 126 -39.23 28.27 20.04
C ARG A 126 -39.16 26.85 20.59
N SER A 127 -40.19 26.03 20.34
CA SER A 127 -40.20 24.61 20.77
C SER A 127 -39.13 23.77 20.08
N ALA A 128 -38.77 24.14 18.84
CA ALA A 128 -37.67 23.53 18.10
C ALA A 128 -36.29 24.06 18.54
N GLY A 129 -36.23 25.04 19.44
CA GLY A 129 -34.98 25.63 19.94
C GLY A 129 -34.22 26.48 18.93
N VAL A 130 -34.88 26.94 17.86
CA VAL A 130 -34.25 27.71 16.77
C VAL A 130 -34.53 29.21 16.84
N ALA A 131 -35.37 29.67 17.78
CA ALA A 131 -35.66 31.08 17.98
C ALA A 131 -34.62 31.73 18.92
N PRO A 132 -34.24 33.01 18.72
CA PRO A 132 -34.74 33.95 17.69
C PRO A 132 -34.21 33.63 16.28
N LEU A 133 -35.03 33.91 15.25
CA LEU A 133 -34.68 33.73 13.83
C LEU A 133 -34.30 35.08 13.22
N TYR A 134 -33.18 35.15 12.50
CA TYR A 134 -32.70 36.38 11.87
C TYR A 134 -33.04 36.42 10.37
N ARG A 135 -33.18 37.62 9.81
CA ARG A 135 -33.37 37.81 8.37
C ARG A 135 -32.22 37.16 7.59
N GLY A 136 -32.54 36.09 6.87
CA GLY A 136 -31.58 35.27 6.11
C GLY A 136 -31.45 33.83 6.62
N ASP A 137 -31.89 33.55 7.84
CA ASP A 137 -31.90 32.18 8.38
C ASP A 137 -32.97 31.32 7.68
N PRO A 138 -32.72 30.00 7.51
CA PRO A 138 -33.76 29.09 7.04
C PRO A 138 -34.92 29.04 8.03
N GLY A 139 -36.10 29.41 7.55
CA GLY A 139 -37.32 29.49 8.34
C GLY A 139 -37.66 30.89 8.85
N TYR A 140 -36.78 31.88 8.64
CA TYR A 140 -37.19 33.28 8.73
C TYR A 140 -38.22 33.59 7.65
N ARG A 141 -39.27 34.32 8.01
CA ARG A 141 -40.27 34.86 7.09
C ARG A 141 -40.87 36.13 7.68
N SER A 142 -41.13 37.13 6.85
CA SER A 142 -41.70 38.42 7.30
C SER A 142 -42.96 38.26 8.16
N PRO A 143 -43.87 37.29 7.92
CA PRO A 143 -45.02 37.09 8.82
C PRO A 143 -44.71 36.61 10.24
N LEU A 144 -43.48 36.15 10.55
CA LEU A 144 -43.04 35.82 11.92
C LEU A 144 -42.38 37.01 12.63
N ASP A 145 -42.00 38.03 11.87
CA ASP A 145 -41.35 39.27 12.29
C ASP A 145 -42.41 40.37 12.34
N ARG A 146 -43.07 40.51 13.50
CA ARG A 146 -44.28 41.33 13.63
C ARG A 146 -43.98 42.82 13.46
N ASP A 147 -42.82 43.26 13.90
CA ASP A 147 -42.34 44.64 13.88
C ASP A 147 -41.36 44.93 12.73
N ASN A 148 -40.98 43.91 11.96
CA ASN A 148 -40.14 43.99 10.76
C ASN A 148 -38.73 44.54 11.01
N ASP A 149 -38.18 44.31 12.21
CA ASP A 149 -36.85 44.76 12.61
C ASP A 149 -35.72 43.82 12.12
N GLY A 150 -36.09 42.66 11.55
CA GLY A 150 -35.16 41.65 11.07
C GLY A 150 -34.93 40.49 12.05
N ILE A 151 -35.62 40.47 13.19
CA ILE A 151 -35.53 39.44 14.23
C ILE A 151 -36.92 38.85 14.51
N ALA A 152 -37.19 37.67 13.94
CA ALA A 152 -38.43 36.95 14.19
C ALA A 152 -38.39 36.13 15.49
N CYS A 153 -39.55 36.01 16.14
CA CYS A 153 -39.77 35.14 17.29
C CYS A 153 -38.90 35.42 18.53
N GLU A 154 -38.49 36.68 18.70
CA GLU A 154 -37.79 37.17 19.89
C GLU A 154 -38.45 36.72 21.21
N PRO A 155 -37.66 36.48 22.27
CA PRO A 155 -38.20 36.22 23.59
C PRO A 155 -38.88 37.50 24.10
N TYR A 156 -40.22 37.51 24.10
CA TYR A 156 -41.01 38.63 24.62
C TYR A 156 -40.50 39.02 26.01
N ARG A 157 -39.98 40.25 26.14
CA ARG A 157 -39.94 40.93 27.43
C ARG A 157 -41.37 41.33 27.75
N GLY A 158 -41.96 40.73 28.78
CA GLY A 158 -43.31 41.04 29.20
C GLY A 158 -43.54 42.54 29.37
N ARG A 159 -44.66 43.02 28.86
CA ARG A 159 -45.42 44.12 29.43
C ARG A 159 -46.86 43.67 29.59
#